data_AF-A0AAU7NVD2-F1
#
_entry.id   AF-A0AAU7NVD2-F1
#
_cell.length_a   1.000
_cell.length_b   1.000
_cell.length_c   1.000
_cell.angle_alpha   90.00
_cell.angle_beta   90.00
_cell.angle_gamma   90.00
#
_symmetry.space_group_name_H-M   'P 1'
#
loop_
_entity.id
_entity.type
_entity.pdbx_description
1 polymer ?
#
loop_
_entity_poly.entity_id
_entity_poly.type
_entity_poly.pdbx_seq_one_letter_code
_entity_poly.pdbx_strand_id
1 'polypeptide(L)'
;MDCFLAVRTQHLNWQLRTHDEKMRLKTARALSEKALQEKLQKQQLALEQELALLKTKHKAELTMLRIKNKQDISDYREYLDSLDQLKISITHKYRHLPEALAFTIHHHAKHLLNQMWEADDLQQKINSELQLIQFMTSINEDIRSAPASGSADLLPLKTLELLNK
;
A
#
# COMPACT_ATOMS: atom_id res chain seq x y z
N MET A 1 -13.57 -37.57 83.43
CA MET A 1 -12.86 -36.42 82.83
C MET A 1 -11.77 -36.84 81.83
N ASP A 2 -11.35 -38.11 81.82
CA ASP A 2 -10.18 -38.57 81.04
C ASP A 2 -10.39 -38.64 79.52
N CYS A 3 -11.61 -38.90 79.06
CA CYS A 3 -11.94 -38.94 77.62
C CYS A 3 -11.76 -37.58 76.95
N PHE A 4 -12.14 -36.49 77.62
CA PHE A 4 -12.01 -35.13 77.09
C PHE A 4 -10.54 -34.71 76.95
N LEU A 5 -9.69 -35.10 77.92
CA LEU A 5 -8.25 -34.84 77.87
C LEU A 5 -7.59 -35.66 76.76
N ALA A 6 -7.96 -36.93 76.57
CA ALA A 6 -7.44 -37.76 75.48
C ALA A 6 -7.77 -37.19 74.09
N VAL A 7 -9.02 -36.76 73.88
CA VAL A 7 -9.46 -36.15 72.61
C VAL A 7 -8.73 -34.82 72.36
N ARG A 8 -8.55 -33.99 73.40
CA ARG A 8 -7.80 -32.73 73.29
C ARG A 8 -6.34 -32.97 72.91
N THR A 9 -5.68 -33.96 73.51
CA THR A 9 -4.29 -34.32 73.21
C THR A 9 -4.14 -34.89 71.79
N GLN A 10 -5.10 -35.70 71.33
CA GLN A 10 -5.11 -36.23 69.97
C GLN A 10 -5.31 -35.11 68.93
N HIS A 11 -6.17 -34.14 69.23
CA HIS A 11 -6.37 -32.96 68.37
C HIS A 11 -5.11 -32.07 68.30
N LEU A 12 -4.46 -31.81 69.43
CA LEU A 12 -3.19 -31.08 69.49
C LEU A 12 -2.10 -31.79 68.68
N ASN A 13 -1.97 -33.12 68.82
CA ASN A 13 -1.01 -33.92 68.07
C ASN A 13 -1.30 -33.91 66.56
N TRP A 14 -2.57 -33.92 66.16
CA TRP A 14 -2.96 -33.78 64.75
C TRP A 14 -2.67 -32.38 64.20
N GLN A 15 -2.94 -31.33 64.99
CA GLN A 15 -2.63 -29.95 64.61
C GLN A 15 -1.12 -29.75 64.44
N LEU A 16 -0.31 -30.26 65.37
CA LEU A 16 1.16 -30.20 65.30
C LEU A 16 1.68 -30.91 64.05
N ARG A 17 1.20 -32.13 63.76
CA ARG A 17 1.62 -32.90 62.56
C ARG A 17 1.21 -32.24 61.25
N THR A 18 0.01 -31.64 61.19
CA THR A 18 -0.49 -30.99 59.96
C THR A 18 -0.05 -29.55 59.79
N HIS A 19 0.52 -28.93 60.83
CA HIS A 19 0.97 -27.54 60.79
C HIS A 19 2.10 -27.35 59.77
N ASP A 20 3.13 -28.20 59.84
CA ASP A 20 4.30 -28.11 58.97
C ASP A 20 3.94 -28.33 57.50
N GLU A 21 3.08 -29.31 57.21
CA GLU A 21 2.56 -29.57 55.86
C GLU A 21 1.77 -28.38 55.33
N LYS A 22 0.88 -27.78 56.13
CA LYS A 22 0.13 -26.59 55.75
C LYS A 22 1.05 -25.40 55.49
N MET A 23 2.08 -25.20 56.31
CA MET A 23 3.05 -24.13 56.10
C MET A 23 3.87 -24.35 54.83
N ARG A 24 4.31 -25.59 54.55
CA ARG A 24 4.98 -25.96 53.30
C ARG A 24 4.10 -25.73 52.07
N LEU A 25 2.82 -26.09 52.13
CA LEU A 25 1.89 -25.86 51.02
C LEU A 25 1.64 -24.37 50.79
N LYS A 26 1.53 -23.57 51.86
CA LYS A 26 1.39 -22.12 51.75
C LYS A 26 2.62 -21.46 51.12
N THR A 27 3.82 -21.86 51.52
CA THR A 27 5.05 -21.31 50.94
C THR A 27 5.23 -21.75 49.50
N ALA A 28 4.98 -23.02 49.18
CA ALA A 28 5.02 -23.53 47.82
C ALA A 28 4.04 -22.79 46.90
N ARG A 29 2.81 -22.55 47.38
CA ARG A 29 1.80 -21.76 46.67
C ARG A 29 2.24 -20.31 46.47
N ALA A 30 2.76 -19.65 47.50
CA ALA A 30 3.23 -18.27 47.37
C ALA A 30 4.40 -18.16 46.38
N LEU A 31 5.31 -19.15 46.35
CA LEU A 31 6.41 -19.20 45.39
C LEU A 31 5.91 -19.44 43.96
N SER A 32 4.95 -20.34 43.76
CA SER A 32 4.39 -20.61 42.44
C SER A 32 3.57 -19.44 41.91
N GLU A 33 2.81 -18.75 42.76
CA GLU A 33 2.08 -17.53 42.41
C GLU A 33 3.04 -16.41 42.00
N LYS A 34 4.14 -16.20 42.73
CA LYS A 34 5.19 -15.23 42.35
C LYS A 34 5.84 -15.59 41.01
N ALA A 35 6.23 -16.85 40.81
CA ALA A 35 6.84 -17.29 39.56
C ALA A 35 5.89 -17.10 38.37
N LEU A 36 4.59 -17.36 38.56
CA LEU A 36 3.57 -17.13 37.54
C LEU A 36 3.41 -15.63 37.24
N GLN A 37 3.39 -14.79 38.27
CA GLN A 37 3.27 -13.34 38.11
C GLN A 37 4.47 -12.76 37.36
N GLU A 38 5.69 -13.19 37.68
CA GLU A 38 6.89 -12.78 36.94
C GLU A 38 6.84 -13.22 35.48
N LYS A 39 6.38 -14.44 35.20
CA LYS A 39 6.22 -14.93 33.83
C LYS A 39 5.19 -14.10 33.05
N LEU A 40 4.05 -13.81 33.67
CA LEU A 40 3.01 -12.96 33.06
C LEU A 40 3.54 -11.56 32.76
N GLN A 41 4.25 -10.94 33.69
CA GLN A 41 4.85 -9.60 33.49
C GLN A 41 5.86 -9.60 32.35
N LYS A 42 6.74 -10.61 32.27
CA LYS A 42 7.70 -10.74 31.17
C LYS A 42 7.00 -10.91 29.82
N GLN A 43 5.96 -11.75 29.77
CA GLN A 43 5.18 -11.97 28.55
C GLN A 43 4.41 -10.71 28.13
N GLN A 44 3.81 -10.01 29.09
CA GLN A 44 3.12 -8.75 28.83
C GLN A 44 4.08 -7.71 28.25
N LEU A 45 5.26 -7.54 28.85
CA LEU A 45 6.26 -6.61 28.35
C LEU A 45 6.73 -6.98 26.93
N ALA A 46 6.98 -8.27 26.67
CA ALA A 46 7.38 -8.74 25.34
C ALA A 46 6.29 -8.45 24.30
N LEU A 47 5.02 -8.74 24.62
CA LEU A 47 3.89 -8.46 23.73
C LEU A 47 3.69 -6.96 23.50
N GLU A 48 3.84 -6.13 24.53
CA GLU A 48 3.76 -4.67 24.39
C GLU A 48 4.86 -4.13 23.46
N GLN A 49 6.08 -4.66 23.57
CA GLN A 49 7.19 -4.31 22.68
C GLN A 49 6.92 -4.76 21.23
N GLU A 50 6.48 -6.00 21.02
CA GLU A 50 6.11 -6.52 19.70
C GLU A 50 4.99 -5.69 19.06
N LEU A 51 3.96 -5.36 19.83
CA LEU A 51 2.86 -4.50 19.38
C LEU A 51 3.35 -3.10 19.02
N ALA A 52 4.27 -2.53 19.79
CA ALA A 52 4.86 -1.23 19.48
C ALA A 52 5.63 -1.26 18.16
N LEU A 53 6.45 -2.30 17.95
CA LEU A 53 7.21 -2.50 16.70
C LEU A 53 6.30 -2.70 15.49
N LEU A 54 5.25 -3.53 15.63
CA LEU A 54 4.27 -3.74 14.57
C LEU A 54 3.53 -2.44 14.22
N LYS A 55 3.11 -1.68 15.24
CA LYS A 55 2.45 -0.38 15.04
C LYS A 55 3.35 0.62 14.31
N THR A 56 4.62 0.72 14.66
CA THR A 56 5.55 1.64 13.99
C THR A 56 5.79 1.21 12.55
N LYS A 57 6.01 -0.09 12.30
CA LYS A 57 6.18 -0.65 10.96
C LYS A 57 4.97 -0.36 10.06
N HIS A 58 3.77 -0.71 10.50
CA HIS A 58 2.57 -0.49 9.70
C HIS A 58 2.25 0.99 9.50
N LYS A 59 2.53 1.84 10.49
CA LYS A 59 2.39 3.30 10.33
C LYS A 59 3.35 3.83 9.27
N ALA A 60 4.59 3.34 9.23
CA ALA A 60 5.56 3.70 8.22
C ALA A 60 5.12 3.23 6.82
N GLU A 61 4.73 1.95 6.69
CA GLU A 61 4.22 1.38 5.44
C GLU A 61 3.02 2.17 4.89
N LEU A 62 2.04 2.48 5.74
CA LEU A 62 0.88 3.28 5.35
C LEU A 62 1.27 4.69 4.90
N THR A 63 2.25 5.30 5.57
CA THR A 63 2.73 6.63 5.20
C THR A 63 3.43 6.60 3.84
N MET A 64 4.26 5.60 3.58
CA MET A 64 4.92 5.41 2.29
C MET A 64 3.91 5.17 1.17
N LEU A 65 2.91 4.31 1.39
CA LEU A 65 1.83 4.07 0.42
C LEU A 65 1.03 5.34 0.13
N ARG A 66 0.74 6.15 1.15
CA ARG A 66 0.06 7.44 0.97
C ARG A 66 0.89 8.43 0.15
N ILE A 67 2.19 8.49 0.40
CA ILE A 67 3.10 9.35 -0.38
C ILE A 67 3.12 8.89 -1.83
N LYS A 68 3.32 7.58 -2.06
CA LYS A 68 3.32 6.99 -3.39
C LYS A 68 2.02 7.29 -4.15
N ASN A 69 0.87 7.01 -3.56
CA ASN A 69 -0.42 7.26 -4.21
C ASN A 69 -0.64 8.75 -4.53
N LYS A 70 -0.17 9.66 -3.67
CA LYS A 70 -0.25 11.10 -3.95
C LYS A 70 0.62 11.50 -5.14
N GLN A 71 1.84 10.95 -5.21
CA GLN A 71 2.74 11.17 -6.33
C GLN A 71 2.14 10.62 -7.61
N ASP A 72 1.68 9.36 -7.58
CA ASP A 72 1.02 8.69 -8.69
C ASP A 72 -0.16 9.54 -9.23
N ILE A 73 -1.03 10.06 -8.35
CA ILE A 73 -2.14 10.95 -8.76
C ILE A 73 -1.63 12.27 -9.37
N SER A 74 -0.55 12.83 -8.84
CA SER A 74 0.07 14.06 -9.38
C SER A 74 0.58 13.82 -10.79
N ASP A 75 1.37 12.76 -10.97
CA ASP A 75 1.97 12.39 -12.25
C ASP A 75 0.89 12.13 -13.30
N TYR A 76 -0.17 11.40 -12.94
CA TYR A 76 -1.29 11.15 -13.84
C TYR A 76 -2.00 12.43 -14.29
N ARG A 77 -2.16 13.41 -13.40
CA ARG A 77 -2.74 14.72 -13.75
C ARG A 77 -1.82 15.50 -14.69
N GLU A 78 -0.52 15.52 -14.41
CA GLU A 78 0.46 16.16 -15.30
C GLU A 78 0.45 15.54 -16.71
N TYR A 79 0.28 14.22 -16.80
CA TYR A 79 0.10 13.55 -18.09
C TYR A 79 -1.17 13.99 -18.81
N LEU A 80 -2.32 14.06 -18.11
CA LEU A 80 -3.57 14.54 -18.72
C LEU A 80 -3.47 15.98 -19.20
N ASP A 81 -2.89 16.88 -18.41
CA ASP A 81 -2.67 18.27 -18.79
C ASP A 81 -1.75 18.36 -20.02
N SER A 82 -0.72 17.51 -20.08
CA SER A 82 0.18 17.41 -21.24
C SER A 82 -0.56 16.93 -22.50
N LEU A 83 -1.50 15.99 -22.37
CA LEU A 83 -2.34 15.52 -23.48
C LEU A 83 -3.33 16.59 -23.97
N ASP A 84 -3.83 17.43 -23.08
CA ASP A 84 -4.66 18.58 -23.46
C ASP A 84 -3.84 19.64 -24.19
N GLN A 85 -2.63 19.94 -23.72
CA GLN A 85 -1.69 20.82 -24.43
C GLN A 85 -1.29 20.26 -25.81
N LEU A 86 -1.15 18.95 -25.93
CA LEU A 86 -0.89 18.28 -27.20
C LEU A 86 -2.02 18.52 -28.20
N LYS A 87 -3.28 18.34 -27.77
CA LYS A 87 -4.45 18.61 -28.60
C LYS A 87 -4.45 20.05 -29.12
N ILE A 88 -4.19 21.03 -28.24
CA ILE A 88 -4.08 22.45 -28.63
C ILE A 88 -2.96 22.65 -29.67
N SER A 89 -1.81 22.01 -29.44
CA SER A 89 -0.66 22.10 -30.35
C SER A 89 -0.95 21.54 -31.74
N ILE A 90 -1.65 20.38 -31.82
CA ILE A 90 -2.10 19.78 -33.08
C ILE A 90 -3.05 20.72 -33.81
N THR A 91 -4.08 21.23 -33.14
CA THR A 91 -5.07 22.13 -33.74
C THR A 91 -4.43 23.42 -34.25
N HIS A 92 -3.42 23.95 -33.53
CA HIS A 92 -2.72 25.16 -33.95
C HIS A 92 -1.81 24.93 -35.18
N LYS A 93 -1.09 23.81 -35.22
CA LYS A 93 -0.15 23.47 -36.28
C LYS A 93 -0.84 22.97 -37.55
N TYR A 94 -1.91 22.21 -37.39
CA TYR A 94 -2.73 21.69 -38.49
C TYR A 94 -4.11 22.35 -38.50
N ARG A 95 -4.17 23.66 -38.79
CA ARG A 95 -5.44 24.42 -38.84
C ARG A 95 -6.45 23.88 -39.84
N HIS A 96 -5.99 23.15 -40.85
CA HIS A 96 -6.82 22.53 -41.88
C HIS A 96 -7.28 21.11 -41.50
N LEU A 97 -6.79 20.55 -40.40
CA LEU A 97 -7.19 19.23 -39.93
C LEU A 97 -8.63 19.31 -39.39
N PRO A 98 -9.51 18.39 -39.79
CA PRO A 98 -10.81 18.25 -39.15
C PRO A 98 -10.66 18.10 -37.63
N GLU A 99 -11.45 18.86 -36.88
CA GLU A 99 -11.42 18.86 -35.43
C GLU A 99 -11.60 17.43 -34.86
N ALA A 100 -12.42 16.62 -35.52
CA ALA A 100 -12.63 15.21 -35.21
C ALA A 100 -11.33 14.40 -35.14
N LEU A 101 -10.34 14.64 -36.01
CA LEU A 101 -9.07 13.91 -35.98
C LEU A 101 -8.19 14.32 -34.80
N ALA A 102 -8.16 15.60 -34.45
CA ALA A 102 -7.46 16.06 -33.25
C ALA A 102 -8.08 15.45 -31.98
N PHE A 103 -9.43 15.33 -31.94
CA PHE A 103 -10.12 14.63 -30.88
C PHE A 103 -9.82 13.12 -30.85
N THR A 104 -9.76 12.44 -32.01
CA THR A 104 -9.42 11.01 -32.08
C THR A 104 -8.00 10.75 -31.57
N ILE A 105 -7.03 11.58 -31.98
CA ILE A 105 -5.64 11.48 -31.51
C ILE A 105 -5.56 11.67 -29.99
N HIS A 106 -6.23 12.70 -29.47
CA HIS A 106 -6.29 12.95 -28.03
C HIS A 106 -6.98 11.80 -27.28
N HIS A 107 -8.10 11.29 -27.82
CA HIS A 107 -8.85 10.18 -27.21
C HIS A 107 -8.01 8.90 -27.15
N HIS A 108 -7.27 8.58 -28.22
CA HIS A 108 -6.39 7.42 -28.25
C HIS A 108 -5.23 7.54 -27.26
N ALA A 109 -4.57 8.71 -27.19
CA ALA A 109 -3.55 8.94 -26.15
C ALA A 109 -4.11 8.75 -24.74
N LYS A 110 -5.31 9.28 -24.47
CA LYS A 110 -5.99 9.12 -23.19
C LYS A 110 -6.33 7.65 -22.91
N HIS A 111 -6.74 6.92 -23.94
CA HIS A 111 -7.04 5.48 -23.82
C HIS A 111 -5.79 4.68 -23.46
N LEU A 112 -4.66 4.92 -24.14
CA LEU A 112 -3.37 4.27 -23.83
C LEU A 112 -2.88 4.61 -22.41
N LEU A 113 -3.02 5.88 -22.00
CA LEU A 113 -2.68 6.31 -20.64
C LEU A 113 -3.53 5.57 -19.59
N ASN A 114 -4.83 5.43 -19.83
CA ASN A 114 -5.72 4.70 -18.95
C ASN A 114 -5.37 3.21 -18.89
N GLN A 115 -5.11 2.57 -20.04
CA GLN A 115 -4.67 1.18 -20.09
C GLN A 115 -3.38 0.94 -19.28
N MET A 116 -2.41 1.85 -19.40
CA MET A 116 -1.18 1.79 -18.59
C MET A 116 -1.46 1.94 -17.09
N TRP A 117 -2.41 2.79 -16.71
CA TRP A 117 -2.68 3.11 -15.31
C TRP A 117 -3.57 2.07 -14.61
N GLU A 118 -4.52 1.49 -15.34
CA GLU A 118 -5.52 0.53 -14.85
C GLU A 118 -5.05 -0.93 -14.94
N ALA A 119 -3.95 -1.22 -15.64
CA ALA A 119 -3.41 -2.58 -15.76
C ALA A 119 -2.87 -3.10 -14.41
N ASP A 120 -3.41 -4.24 -13.97
CA ASP A 120 -2.95 -4.97 -12.79
C ASP A 120 -1.64 -5.76 -13.04
N ASP A 121 -1.40 -6.18 -14.29
CA ASP A 121 -0.20 -6.91 -14.70
C ASP A 121 0.93 -5.95 -15.10
N LEU A 122 2.10 -6.15 -14.50
CA LEU A 122 3.31 -5.38 -14.79
C LEU A 122 3.71 -5.47 -16.26
N GLN A 123 3.57 -6.63 -16.90
CA GLN A 123 3.92 -6.77 -18.32
C GLN A 123 2.99 -5.96 -19.22
N GLN A 124 1.69 -5.99 -18.94
CA GLN A 124 0.70 -5.19 -19.66
C GLN A 124 0.94 -3.69 -19.46
N LYS A 125 1.30 -3.29 -18.24
CA LYS A 125 1.64 -1.90 -17.92
C LYS A 125 2.84 -1.40 -18.72
N ILE A 126 3.93 -2.18 -18.76
CA ILE A 126 5.14 -1.84 -19.53
C ILE A 126 4.83 -1.77 -21.03
N ASN A 127 4.03 -2.71 -21.55
CA ASN A 127 3.66 -2.70 -22.96
C ASN A 127 2.82 -1.47 -23.32
N SER A 128 1.85 -1.11 -22.46
CA SER A 128 1.01 0.08 -22.65
C SER A 128 1.81 1.37 -22.54
N GLU A 129 2.78 1.42 -21.62
CA GLU A 129 3.73 2.53 -21.49
C GLU A 129 4.56 2.71 -22.77
N LEU A 130 5.12 1.62 -23.31
CA LEU A 130 5.88 1.67 -24.56
C LEU A 130 5.02 2.14 -25.74
N GLN A 131 3.78 1.66 -25.84
CA GLN A 131 2.83 2.12 -26.86
C GLN A 131 2.53 3.61 -26.73
N LEU A 132 2.29 4.10 -25.51
CA LEU A 132 2.07 5.52 -25.24
C LEU A 132 3.29 6.37 -25.63
N ILE A 133 4.51 5.95 -25.27
CA ILE A 133 5.75 6.65 -25.62
C ILE A 133 5.92 6.71 -27.14
N GLN A 134 5.71 5.60 -27.84
CA GLN A 134 5.80 5.54 -29.30
C GLN A 134 4.78 6.47 -29.96
N PHE A 135 3.54 6.47 -29.47
CA PHE A 135 2.47 7.34 -29.95
C PHE A 135 2.82 8.82 -29.75
N MET A 136 3.22 9.22 -28.54
CA MET A 136 3.61 10.59 -28.22
C MET A 136 4.84 11.06 -29.01
N THR A 137 5.79 10.16 -29.27
CA THR A 137 6.97 10.46 -30.09
C THR A 137 6.58 10.70 -31.54
N SER A 138 5.72 9.83 -32.10
CA SER A 138 5.20 9.99 -33.46
C SER A 138 4.46 11.31 -33.64
N ILE A 139 3.61 11.69 -32.68
CA ILE A 139 2.89 12.97 -32.73
C ILE A 139 3.87 14.14 -32.71
N ASN A 140 4.87 14.11 -31.83
CA ASN A 140 5.86 15.17 -31.75
C ASN A 140 6.70 15.29 -33.01
N GLU A 141 7.07 14.17 -33.64
CA GLU A 141 7.73 14.16 -34.94
C GLU A 141 6.85 14.79 -36.02
N ASP A 142 5.59 14.37 -36.12
CA ASP A 142 4.65 14.91 -37.11
C ASP A 142 4.45 16.43 -36.92
N ILE A 143 4.21 16.88 -35.67
CA ILE A 143 4.08 18.31 -35.33
C ILE A 143 5.34 19.12 -35.69
N ARG A 144 6.53 18.54 -35.50
CA ARG A 144 7.81 19.18 -35.84
C ARG A 144 8.03 19.26 -37.35
N SER A 145 7.64 18.21 -38.08
CA SER A 145 7.74 18.14 -39.53
C SER A 145 6.68 18.98 -40.25
N ALA A 146 5.61 19.41 -39.56
CA ALA A 146 4.59 20.29 -40.11
C ALA A 146 5.15 21.71 -40.41
N PRO A 147 5.07 22.19 -41.68
CA PRO A 147 5.53 23.52 -42.04
C PRO A 147 4.67 24.60 -41.37
N ALA A 148 5.29 25.72 -40.99
CA ALA A 148 4.61 26.84 -40.34
C ALA A 148 3.54 27.52 -41.22
N SER A 149 3.61 27.30 -42.54
CA SER A 149 2.79 27.97 -43.56
C SER A 149 1.73 27.04 -44.14
N GLY A 150 0.97 26.32 -43.30
CA GLY A 150 -0.34 25.72 -43.63
C GLY A 150 -0.51 25.13 -45.04
N SER A 151 0.53 24.53 -45.63
CA SER A 151 0.41 23.93 -46.96
C SER A 151 -0.46 22.68 -46.82
N ALA A 152 -1.48 22.61 -47.66
CA ALA A 152 -2.65 21.74 -47.51
C ALA A 152 -2.38 20.22 -47.54
N ASP A 153 -1.14 19.78 -47.74
CA ASP A 153 -0.83 18.40 -48.15
C ASP A 153 -0.15 17.53 -47.08
N LEU A 154 0.16 18.06 -45.89
CA LEU A 154 0.86 17.27 -44.86
C LEU A 154 -0.09 16.89 -43.73
N LEU A 155 -0.59 15.66 -43.79
CA LEU A 155 -1.30 14.99 -42.69
C LEU A 155 -0.29 14.33 -41.75
N PRO A 156 -0.61 14.16 -40.45
CA PRO A 156 0.23 13.42 -39.50
C PRO A 156 0.16 11.91 -39.77
N LEU A 157 0.78 11.46 -40.85
CA LEU A 157 0.64 10.09 -41.37
C LEU A 157 1.13 9.04 -40.37
N LYS A 158 2.28 9.27 -39.71
CA LYS A 158 2.83 8.33 -38.72
C LYS A 158 1.89 8.15 -37.53
N THR A 159 1.31 9.26 -37.05
CA THR A 159 0.33 9.23 -35.96
C THR A 159 -0.94 8.49 -36.37
N LEU A 160 -1.45 8.76 -37.58
CA LEU A 160 -2.66 8.11 -38.09
C LEU A 160 -2.46 6.60 -38.32
N GLU A 161 -1.26 6.16 -38.72
CA GLU A 161 -0.92 4.74 -38.82
C GLU A 161 -0.99 4.01 -37.47
N LEU A 162 -0.63 4.68 -36.38
CA LEU A 162 -0.68 4.12 -35.04
C LEU A 162 -2.10 4.05 -34.48
N LEU A 163 -3.03 4.88 -34.93
CA LEU A 163 -4.44 4.81 -34.52
C LEU A 163 -5.16 3.56 -35.06
N ASN A 164 -4.66 2.99 -36.15
CA ASN A 164 -5.24 1.81 -36.82
C ASN A 164 -4.63 0.48 -36.35
N LYS A 165 -3.68 0.52 -35.40
CA LYS A 165 -3.09 -0.65 -34.76
C LYS A 165 -3.72 -0.90 -33.40
#